data_AF-A0A554LC98-F1
#
_entry.id   AF-A0A554LC98-F1
#
_cell.length_a   1.000
_cell.length_b   1.000
_cell.length_c   1.000
_cell.angle_alpha   90.00
_cell.angle_beta   90.00
_cell.angle_gamma   90.00
#
_symmetry.space_group_name_H-M   'P 1'
#
loop_
_entity.id
_entity.type
_entity.pdbx_description
1 polymer ?
#
loop_
_entity_poly.entity_id
_entity_poly.type
_entity_poly.pdbx_seq_one_letter_code
_entity_poly.pdbx_strand_id
1 'polypeptide(L)' 'MKSKSNELEQNQAITSLAIFIENYNKSIPKDFPRATSKALKEFQITHSTLFKNPADWSIEKHRKRLMDWLFSQD' A
#
# COMPACT_ATOMS: atom_id res chain seq x y z
N MET A 1 15.02 21.39 16.82
CA MET A 1 14.47 21.17 15.46
C MET A 1 15.04 19.88 14.88
N LYS A 2 14.31 18.76 14.87
CA LYS A 2 14.59 17.59 14.00
C LYS A 2 13.47 16.56 14.16
N SER A 3 12.33 16.84 13.54
CA SER A 3 11.16 15.97 13.50
C SER A 3 10.58 16.02 12.09
N LYS A 4 11.39 15.70 11.08
CA LYS A 4 10.96 15.61 9.67
C LYS A 4 11.59 14.42 8.92
N SER A 5 12.53 13.70 9.54
CA SER A 5 13.31 12.65 8.85
C SER A 5 12.63 11.27 8.87
N ASN A 6 11.71 11.02 9.81
CA ASN A 6 11.10 9.69 9.97
C ASN A 6 9.95 9.41 8.99
N GLU A 7 9.28 10.45 8.49
CA GLU A 7 8.16 10.30 7.56
C GLU A 7 8.62 9.94 6.15
N LEU A 8 9.75 10.50 5.69
CA LEU A 8 10.32 10.16 4.39
C LEU A 8 10.89 8.73 4.37
N GLU A 9 11.62 8.32 5.41
CA GLU A 9 12.15 6.96 5.51
C GLU A 9 11.02 5.92 5.59
N GLN A 10 9.91 6.21 6.26
CA GLN A 10 8.75 5.31 6.29
C GLN A 10 7.97 5.27 4.97
N ASN A 11 7.93 6.36 4.19
CA ASN A 11 7.27 6.37 2.88
C ASN A 11 8.09 5.63 1.80
N GLN A 12 9.41 5.55 1.96
CA GLN A 12 10.31 4.82 1.07
C GLN A 12 10.70 3.43 1.58
N ALA A 13 10.41 3.09 2.84
CA ALA A 13 10.67 1.76 3.38
C ALA A 13 9.83 0.72 2.64
N ILE A 14 10.53 -0.18 1.96
CA ILE A 14 9.96 -1.44 1.48
C ILE A 14 9.38 -2.16 2.68
N THR A 15 8.05 -2.28 2.69
CA THR A 15 7.33 -2.82 3.83
C THR A 15 6.67 -4.14 3.46
N SER A 16 6.51 -5.02 4.44
CA SER A 16 5.79 -6.27 4.24
C SER A 16 4.30 -5.99 4.01
N LEU A 17 3.65 -6.86 3.23
CA LEU A 17 2.22 -6.79 2.93
C LEU A 17 1.33 -6.53 4.16
N ALA A 18 1.64 -7.17 5.30
CA ALA A 18 0.90 -6.96 6.55
C ALA A 18 1.01 -5.52 7.10
N ILE A 19 2.22 -4.96 7.09
CA ILE A 19 2.47 -3.59 7.55
C ILE A 19 1.86 -2.58 6.58
N PHE A 20 1.87 -2.88 5.27
CA PHE A 20 1.22 -2.06 4.26
C PHE A 20 -0.28 -1.97 4.54
N ILE A 21 -0.94 -3.11 4.78
CA ILE A 21 -2.39 -3.18 5.06
C ILE A 21 -2.72 -2.37 6.30
N GLU A 22 -1.93 -2.53 7.36
CA GLU A 22 -2.17 -1.81 8.61
C GLU A 22 -2.05 -0.29 8.41
N ASN A 23 -0.99 0.17 7.73
CA ASN A 23 -0.81 1.60 7.44
C ASN A 23 -1.87 2.14 6.49
N TYR A 24 -2.22 1.40 5.43
CA TYR A 24 -3.26 1.78 4.48
C TYR A 24 -4.61 1.91 5.20
N ASN A 25 -5.03 0.89 5.94
CA ASN A 25 -6.31 0.90 6.66
C ASN A 25 -6.37 1.93 7.79
N LYS A 26 -5.22 2.29 8.40
CA LYS A 26 -5.13 3.39 9.39
C LYS A 26 -5.19 4.77 8.75
N SER A 27 -4.71 4.93 7.52
CA SER A 27 -4.58 6.22 6.84
C SER A 27 -5.75 6.57 5.92
N ILE A 28 -6.60 5.60 5.55
CA ILE A 28 -7.79 5.83 4.73
C ILE A 28 -9.03 6.18 5.58
N PRO A 29 -9.96 6.99 5.04
CA PRO A 29 -11.27 7.22 5.66
C PRO A 29 -12.12 5.94 5.66
N LYS A 30 -13.12 5.88 6.56
CA LYS A 30 -14.03 4.72 6.71
C LYS A 30 -14.88 4.42 5.47
N ASP A 31 -15.02 5.40 4.58
CA ASP A 31 -15.79 5.31 3.34
C ASP A 31 -15.02 4.59 2.22
N PHE A 32 -13.70 4.47 2.36
CA PHE A 32 -12.86 3.80 1.36
C PHE A 32 -12.79 2.29 1.57
N PRO A 33 -12.69 1.51 0.48
CA PRO A 33 -12.51 0.07 0.57
C PRO A 33 -11.23 -0.28 1.33
N ARG A 34 -11.37 -1.13 2.35
CA ARG A 34 -10.23 -1.58 3.16
C ARG A 34 -9.37 -2.54 2.35
N ALA A 35 -8.06 -2.30 2.41
CA ALA A 35 -7.10 -3.27 1.93
C ALA A 35 -7.18 -4.54 2.78
N THR A 36 -7.32 -5.69 2.12
CA THR A 36 -7.20 -7.00 2.75
C THR A 36 -6.03 -7.76 2.15
N SER A 37 -5.54 -8.76 2.87
CA SER A 37 -4.45 -9.62 2.39
C SER A 37 -4.79 -10.32 1.07
N LYS A 38 -6.08 -10.59 0.84
CA LYS A 38 -6.57 -11.18 -0.41
C LYS A 38 -6.48 -10.17 -1.55
N ALA A 39 -7.06 -8.98 -1.36
CA ALA A 39 -7.01 -7.90 -2.35
C ALA A 39 -5.58 -7.51 -2.74
N LEU A 40 -4.66 -7.45 -1.77
CA LEU A 40 -3.25 -7.17 -2.07
C LEU A 40 -2.57 -8.28 -2.87
N LYS A 41 -2.87 -9.55 -2.58
CA LYS A 41 -2.33 -10.66 -3.38
C LYS A 41 -2.88 -10.62 -4.81
N GLU A 42 -4.17 -10.33 -4.97
CA GLU A 42 -4.80 -10.19 -6.28
C GLU A 42 -4.23 -9.00 -7.05
N PHE A 43 -4.07 -7.85 -6.38
CA PHE A 43 -3.40 -6.68 -6.93
C PHE A 43 -1.95 -7.01 -7.34
N GLN A 44 -1.22 -7.74 -6.51
CA GLN A 44 0.15 -8.13 -6.78
C GLN A 44 0.27 -9.10 -7.96
N ILE A 45 -0.67 -10.03 -8.13
CA ILE A 45 -0.69 -10.95 -9.28
C ILE A 45 -1.04 -10.16 -10.54
N THR A 46 -2.10 -9.35 -10.48
CA THR A 46 -2.61 -8.53 -11.59
C THR A 46 -1.58 -7.50 -12.05
N HIS A 47 -0.88 -6.89 -11.10
CA HIS A 47 0.13 -5.87 -11.33
C HIS A 47 1.54 -6.37 -10.98
N SER A 48 1.82 -7.64 -11.23
CA SER A 48 3.13 -8.26 -10.95
C SER A 48 4.29 -7.51 -11.61
N THR A 49 4.04 -6.85 -12.74
CA THR A 49 4.98 -5.96 -13.45
C THR A 49 5.37 -4.69 -12.68
N LEU A 50 4.57 -4.27 -11.70
CA LEU A 50 4.86 -3.12 -10.83
C LEU A 50 5.76 -3.47 -9.66
N PHE A 51 5.86 -4.76 -9.33
CA PHE A 51 6.66 -5.27 -8.23
C PHE A 51 7.98 -5.79 -8.76
N LYS A 52 9.09 -5.15 -8.37
CA LYS A 52 10.43 -5.72 -8.61
C LYS A 52 10.69 -6.94 -7.73
N ASN A 53 10.19 -6.90 -6.50
CA ASN A 53 10.16 -8.03 -5.59
C ASN A 53 8.77 -8.17 -4.98
N PRO A 54 8.32 -9.39 -4.65
CA PRO A 54 7.00 -9.61 -4.08
C PRO A 54 6.80 -8.98 -2.68
N ALA A 55 7.89 -8.56 -2.04
CA ALA A 55 7.87 -7.87 -0.76
C ALA A 55 8.05 -6.34 -0.89
N ASP A 56 8.17 -5.80 -2.10
CA ASP A 56 8.49 -4.39 -2.38
C ASP A 56 7.26 -3.48 -2.31
N TRP A 57 6.54 -3.48 -1.18
CA TRP A 57 5.41 -2.57 -0.99
C TRP A 57 5.89 -1.21 -0.50
N SER A 58 5.50 -0.17 -1.21
CA SER A 58 5.67 1.23 -0.78
C SER A 58 4.30 1.88 -0.67
N ILE A 59 4.01 2.46 0.49
CA ILE A 59 2.73 3.13 0.78
C ILE A 59 2.45 4.19 -0.28
N GLU A 60 3.36 5.13 -0.53
CA GLU A 60 3.10 6.22 -1.46
C GLU A 60 2.88 5.74 -2.92
N LYS A 61 3.74 4.83 -3.42
CA LYS A 61 3.64 4.33 -4.80
C LYS A 61 2.43 3.43 -5.03
N HIS A 62 2.13 2.55 -4.09
CA HIS A 62 1.11 1.51 -4.28
C HIS A 62 -0.24 1.92 -3.71
N ARG A 63 -0.33 2.85 -2.74
CA ARG A 63 -1.61 3.31 -2.17
C ARG A 63 -2.55 3.84 -3.24
N LYS A 64 -2.07 4.75 -4.10
CA LYS A 64 -2.92 5.38 -5.12
C LYS A 64 -3.43 4.36 -6.13
N ARG A 65 -2.55 3.46 -6.60
CA ARG A 65 -2.92 2.40 -7.55
C ARG A 65 -3.81 1.33 -6.92
N LEU A 66 -3.53 0.94 -5.69
CA LEU A 66 -4.36 -0.02 -4.96
C LEU A 66 -5.75 0.56 -4.72
N MET A 67 -5.84 1.83 -4.32
CA MET A 67 -7.11 2.53 -4.11
C MET A 67 -7.93 2.60 -5.39
N ASP A 68 -7.31 3.01 -6.50
CA ASP A 68 -7.93 3.05 -7.84
C ASP A 68 -8.40 1.66 -8.29
N TRP A 69 -7.54 0.65 -8.13
CA TRP A 69 -7.88 -0.73 -8.47
C TRP A 69 -9.01 -1.29 -7.60
N LEU A 70 -9.00 -1.04 -6.29
CA LEU A 70 -10.09 -1.43 -5.39
C LEU A 70 -11.40 -0.75 -5.77
N PHE A 71 -11.38 0.52 -6.17
CA PHE A 71 -12.56 1.23 -6.67
C PHE A 71 -13.06 0.69 -8.02
N SER A 72 -12.17 0.15 -8.85
CA SER A 72 -12.55 -0.47 -10.12
C SER A 72 -13.10 -1.89 -9.98
N GLN A 73 -12.99 -2.51 -8.80
CA GLN A 73 -13.45 -3.87 -8.52
C GLN A 73 -14.82 -3.91 -7.78
N ASP A 74 -15.39 -2.75 -7.42
CA ASP A 74 -16.71 -2.60 -6.77
C ASP A 74 -17.84 -2.38 -7.78
#